data_AF-A0A530YDK6-F1
#
_entry.id   AF-A0A530YDK6-F1
#
_cell.length_a   1.000
_cell.length_b   1.000
_cell.length_c   1.000
_cell.angle_alpha   90.00
_cell.angle_beta   90.00
_cell.angle_gamma   90.00
#
_symmetry.space_group_name_H-M   'P 1'
#
loop_
_entity.id
_entity.type
_entity.pdbx_description
1 polymer ?
#
loop_
_entity_poly.entity_id
_entity_poly.type
_entity_poly.pdbx_seq_one_letter_code
_entity_poly.pdbx_strand_id
1 'polypeptide(L)'
;MRRFRIGGSVYAEDAPELQEALTAAHQRHERPLCMCRGDGLPMYIARMGSLYVIKRMPLSGGEHDPSCASYESPYELSGLGALMGSAIQLDPQSGMAALKLDFSLSKIGSRAASPQASPGSDSVSGEAKKLSLRGLLHYLWHEAELTVWTSLWAGKRHWWNVQWHLREAAKQMIVKGRPLAETLYVPETFRAEKKDAIERRRAEALAPLATSGSGPRKLMILVGEVKEFEPARAGQKLVIRHMPGFPFMVEDDSYRRLRTRFEREFSLWEADDRSHLMGIATFGVNAAGLAVIEEIAVMVVNENWIPYDSVHERKLVDALARMRDKSIKGLRYNLPAEQPIANAMVQRLGQSIALYIVPAGVDDKFELMLNDMIEARPQIGSWIWRVSEGEMPSLQLS
;
A
#
# COMPACT_ATOMS: atom_id res chain seq x y z
N MET A 1 -12.60 -18.58 16.14
CA MET A 1 -11.17 -18.88 15.96
C MET A 1 -10.98 -19.55 14.61
N ARG A 2 -9.95 -19.20 13.82
CA ARG A 2 -9.81 -19.74 12.46
C ARG A 2 -9.35 -21.20 12.49
N ARG A 3 -9.76 -21.96 11.48
CA ARG A 3 -9.27 -23.31 11.18
C ARG A 3 -8.77 -23.34 9.74
N PHE A 4 -7.71 -24.10 9.51
CA PHE A 4 -7.07 -24.22 8.20
C PHE A 4 -6.98 -25.68 7.79
N ARG A 5 -7.39 -26.00 6.56
CA ARG A 5 -7.15 -27.31 5.96
C ARG A 5 -5.84 -27.26 5.18
N ILE A 6 -4.96 -28.22 5.44
CA ILE A 6 -3.69 -28.41 4.73
C ILE A 6 -3.63 -29.89 4.36
N GLY A 7 -3.68 -30.20 3.07
CA GLY A 7 -3.90 -31.56 2.58
C GLY A 7 -5.21 -32.13 3.10
N GLY A 8 -5.15 -33.32 3.68
CA GLY A 8 -6.31 -34.00 4.27
C GLY A 8 -6.63 -33.60 5.71
N SER A 9 -5.82 -32.75 6.35
CA SER A 9 -5.91 -32.49 7.79
C SER A 9 -6.37 -31.05 8.08
N VAL A 10 -7.10 -30.86 9.19
CA VAL A 10 -7.60 -29.55 9.64
C VAL A 10 -6.94 -29.16 10.95
N TYR A 11 -6.33 -27.99 10.98
CA TYR A 11 -5.59 -27.44 12.11
C TYR A 11 -6.32 -26.21 12.66
N ALA A 12 -6.32 -26.05 13.99
CA ALA A 12 -6.68 -24.77 14.62
C ALA A 12 -5.53 -23.76 14.43
N GLU A 13 -5.86 -22.47 14.42
CA GLU A 13 -4.88 -21.39 14.22
C GLU A 13 -3.77 -21.34 15.29
N ASP A 14 -4.06 -21.78 16.51
CA ASP A 14 -3.13 -21.85 17.65
C ASP A 14 -2.55 -23.25 17.88
N ALA A 15 -2.85 -24.22 17.01
CA ALA A 15 -2.36 -25.58 17.17
C ALA A 15 -0.81 -25.60 17.10
N PRO A 16 -0.11 -26.19 18.07
CA PRO A 16 1.35 -26.28 18.07
C PRO A 16 1.91 -26.94 16.79
N GLU A 17 1.19 -27.92 16.26
CA GLU A 17 1.57 -28.70 15.07
C GLU A 17 1.40 -27.92 13.76
N LEU A 18 0.71 -26.76 13.78
CA LEU A 18 0.42 -25.99 12.57
C LEU A 18 1.72 -25.50 11.90
N GLN A 19 2.75 -25.12 12.65
CA GLN A 19 4.01 -24.65 12.06
C GLN A 19 4.74 -25.73 11.26
N GLU A 20 4.72 -26.98 11.73
CA GLU A 20 5.31 -28.10 11.00
C GLU A 20 4.53 -28.38 9.72
N ALA A 21 3.20 -28.40 9.81
CA ALA A 21 2.32 -28.56 8.65
C ALA A 21 2.53 -27.45 7.61
N LEU A 22 2.67 -26.19 8.04
CA LEU A 22 2.95 -25.07 7.15
C LEU A 22 4.33 -25.14 6.50
N THR A 23 5.33 -25.60 7.24
CA THR A 23 6.68 -25.80 6.69
C THR A 23 6.66 -26.83 5.57
N ALA A 24 6.03 -28.00 5.81
CA ALA A 24 5.89 -29.05 4.82
C ALA A 24 5.05 -28.60 3.60
N ALA A 25 3.92 -27.94 3.84
CA ALA A 25 3.05 -27.42 2.78
C ALA A 25 3.78 -26.37 1.91
N HIS A 26 4.53 -25.46 2.52
CA HIS A 26 5.31 -24.47 1.78
C HIS A 26 6.37 -25.11 0.88
N GLN A 27 7.06 -26.16 1.37
CA GLN A 27 8.04 -26.91 0.56
C GLN A 27 7.39 -27.64 -0.62
N ARG A 28 6.14 -28.11 -0.45
CA ARG A 28 5.36 -28.79 -1.49
C ARG A 28 4.56 -27.85 -2.39
N HIS A 29 4.66 -26.53 -2.19
CA HIS A 29 3.82 -25.53 -2.84
C HIS A 29 2.31 -25.79 -2.68
N GLU A 30 1.92 -26.39 -1.55
CA GLU A 30 0.55 -26.71 -1.21
C GLU A 30 -0.11 -25.50 -0.51
N ARG A 31 -1.30 -25.13 -0.97
CA ARG A 31 -2.05 -24.00 -0.41
C ARG A 31 -2.91 -24.43 0.76
N PRO A 32 -2.85 -23.74 1.92
CA PRO A 32 -3.84 -23.88 2.96
C PRO A 32 -5.20 -23.37 2.49
N LEU A 33 -6.28 -23.96 2.99
CA LEU A 33 -7.65 -23.46 2.83
C LEU A 33 -8.18 -22.95 4.16
N CYS A 34 -8.72 -21.74 4.20
CA CYS A 34 -9.43 -21.21 5.35
C CYS A 34 -10.82 -21.84 5.44
N MET A 35 -11.10 -22.51 6.56
CA MET A 35 -12.34 -23.28 6.77
C MET A 35 -13.52 -22.44 7.27
N CYS A 36 -13.53 -21.13 7.03
CA CYS A 36 -14.63 -20.27 7.50
C CYS A 36 -15.91 -20.42 6.66
N ARG A 37 -15.83 -20.95 5.43
CA ARG A 37 -16.98 -21.16 4.55
C ARG A 37 -16.78 -22.38 3.64
N GLY A 38 -17.89 -23.08 3.34
CA GLY A 38 -17.98 -24.13 2.32
C GLY A 38 -16.82 -25.14 2.35
N ASP A 39 -16.26 -25.41 1.18
CA ASP A 39 -15.12 -26.30 0.99
C ASP A 39 -13.77 -25.70 1.38
N GLY A 40 -13.77 -24.45 1.87
CA GLY A 40 -12.58 -23.71 2.28
C GLY A 40 -12.07 -22.74 1.21
N LEU A 41 -11.56 -21.60 1.65
CA LEU A 41 -11.08 -20.52 0.78
C LEU A 41 -9.55 -20.58 0.63
N PRO A 42 -8.99 -20.53 -0.59
CA PRO A 42 -7.54 -20.55 -0.79
C PRO A 42 -6.81 -19.44 -0.02
N MET A 43 -5.65 -19.80 0.52
CA MET A 43 -4.72 -18.91 1.21
C MET A 43 -3.30 -19.17 0.65
N TYR A 44 -2.32 -18.35 1.05
CA TYR A 44 -0.91 -18.60 0.77
C TYR A 44 -0.07 -18.61 2.05
N ILE A 45 1.08 -19.29 1.96
CA ILE A 45 2.04 -19.38 3.06
C ILE A 45 3.18 -18.41 2.78
N ALA A 46 3.42 -17.47 3.69
CA ALA A 46 4.56 -16.56 3.65
C ALA A 46 5.58 -16.95 4.73
N ARG A 47 6.87 -16.78 4.44
CA ARG A 47 7.95 -17.03 5.40
C ARG A 47 8.42 -15.73 6.04
N MET A 48 8.30 -15.63 7.36
CA MET A 48 8.77 -14.50 8.16
C MET A 48 9.89 -14.97 9.10
N GLY A 49 11.14 -14.79 8.68
CA GLY A 49 12.29 -15.34 9.41
C GLY A 49 12.27 -16.87 9.43
N SER A 50 12.13 -17.47 10.61
CA SER A 50 12.00 -18.92 10.80
C SER A 50 10.55 -19.41 10.88
N LEU A 51 9.57 -18.51 10.91
CA LEU A 51 8.16 -18.85 11.05
C LEU A 51 7.44 -18.79 9.71
N TYR A 52 6.40 -19.60 9.58
CA TYR A 52 5.47 -19.58 8.45
C TYR A 52 4.14 -18.99 8.90
N VAL A 53 3.62 -18.04 8.13
CA VAL A 53 2.35 -17.36 8.39
C VAL A 53 1.39 -17.57 7.23
N ILE A 54 0.10 -17.75 7.55
CA ILE A 54 -0.97 -17.90 6.56
C ILE A 54 -1.53 -16.52 6.24
N LYS A 55 -1.57 -16.17 4.96
CA LYS A 55 -2.15 -14.92 4.46
C LYS A 55 -3.25 -15.21 3.45
N ARG A 56 -4.25 -14.33 3.41
CA ARG A 56 -5.36 -14.40 2.45
C ARG A 56 -4.87 -14.18 1.04
N MET A 57 -5.53 -14.76 0.05
CA MET A 57 -5.24 -14.43 -1.34
C MET A 57 -5.57 -12.96 -1.62
N PRO A 58 -4.87 -12.31 -2.57
CA PRO A 58 -5.21 -10.94 -2.97
C PRO A 58 -6.69 -10.84 -3.32
N LEU A 59 -7.34 -9.76 -2.87
CA LEU A 59 -8.74 -9.45 -3.16
C LEU A 59 -9.78 -10.49 -2.68
N SER A 60 -9.39 -11.54 -1.94
CA SER A 60 -10.32 -12.59 -1.46
C SER A 60 -10.97 -12.28 -0.11
N GLY A 61 -10.72 -11.10 0.47
CA GLY A 61 -11.20 -10.73 1.81
C GLY A 61 -12.72 -10.79 1.96
N GLY A 62 -13.46 -10.34 0.94
CA GLY A 62 -14.93 -10.35 0.95
C GLY A 62 -15.56 -11.73 0.82
N GLU A 63 -14.80 -12.76 0.42
CA GLU A 63 -15.29 -14.13 0.27
C GLU A 63 -15.38 -14.84 1.62
N HIS A 64 -14.57 -14.42 2.60
CA HIS A 64 -14.55 -15.00 3.94
C HIS A 64 -15.85 -14.74 4.70
N ASP A 65 -16.14 -15.59 5.69
CA ASP A 65 -17.23 -15.32 6.63
C ASP A 65 -16.97 -14.00 7.38
N PRO A 66 -17.97 -13.12 7.58
CA PRO A 66 -17.77 -11.89 8.33
C PRO A 66 -17.15 -12.08 9.72
N SER A 67 -17.38 -13.21 10.38
CA SER A 67 -16.74 -13.52 11.68
C SER A 67 -15.27 -13.98 11.59
N CYS A 68 -14.75 -14.20 10.38
CA CYS A 68 -13.39 -14.65 10.13
C CYS A 68 -12.40 -13.49 10.23
N ALA A 69 -11.26 -13.69 10.89
CA ALA A 69 -10.21 -12.65 10.97
C ALA A 69 -9.58 -12.27 9.61
N SER A 70 -9.77 -13.12 8.58
CA SER A 70 -9.36 -12.85 7.19
C SER A 70 -10.40 -12.04 6.39
N TYR A 71 -11.59 -11.83 6.94
CA TYR A 71 -12.63 -11.04 6.29
C TYR A 71 -12.21 -9.58 6.16
N GLU A 72 -12.56 -9.00 5.02
CA GLU A 72 -12.49 -7.58 4.76
C GLU A 72 -13.77 -7.15 4.06
N SER A 73 -14.36 -6.04 4.51
CA SER A 73 -15.56 -5.50 3.88
C SER A 73 -15.28 -4.99 2.46
N PRO A 74 -16.30 -4.91 1.59
CA PRO A 74 -16.12 -4.68 0.16
C PRO A 74 -15.29 -3.43 -0.16
N TYR A 75 -14.40 -3.56 -1.14
CA TYR A 75 -13.47 -2.51 -1.59
C TYR A 75 -14.15 -1.23 -2.14
N GLU A 76 -15.46 -1.29 -2.40
CA GLU A 76 -16.29 -0.21 -2.95
C GLU A 76 -16.42 0.99 -2.02
N LEU A 77 -16.19 0.82 -0.72
CA LEU A 77 -16.13 1.93 0.25
C LEU A 77 -14.79 2.67 0.25
N SER A 78 -13.86 2.25 -0.62
CA SER A 78 -12.55 2.87 -0.79
C SER A 78 -12.30 3.17 -2.26
N GLY A 79 -11.20 3.86 -2.56
CA GLY A 79 -10.82 4.10 -3.95
C GLY A 79 -10.39 2.86 -4.73
N LEU A 80 -10.30 1.70 -4.08
CA LEU A 80 -10.00 0.44 -4.75
C LEU A 80 -11.14 0.03 -5.69
N GLY A 81 -12.41 0.31 -5.35
CA GLY A 81 -13.56 -0.15 -6.12
C GLY A 81 -13.55 0.29 -7.58
N ALA A 82 -13.12 1.52 -7.87
CA ALA A 82 -13.02 2.03 -9.23
C ALA A 82 -11.95 1.32 -10.08
N LEU A 83 -10.97 0.66 -9.45
CA LEU A 83 -9.84 0.00 -10.11
C LEU A 83 -10.06 -1.51 -10.31
N MET A 84 -11.06 -2.07 -9.62
CA MET A 84 -11.39 -3.48 -9.69
C MET A 84 -12.03 -3.84 -11.03
N GLY A 85 -11.53 -4.92 -11.65
CA GLY A 85 -11.99 -5.38 -12.97
C GLY A 85 -11.40 -4.60 -14.15
N SER A 86 -10.77 -3.45 -13.89
CA SER A 86 -10.13 -2.59 -14.89
C SER A 86 -8.61 -2.63 -14.76
N ALA A 87 -8.05 -1.85 -13.83
CA ALA A 87 -6.63 -1.72 -13.56
C ALA A 87 -6.06 -2.91 -12.77
N ILE A 88 -6.90 -3.54 -11.93
CA ILE A 88 -6.55 -4.69 -11.10
C ILE A 88 -7.48 -5.84 -11.45
N GLN A 89 -6.91 -6.97 -11.83
CA GLN A 89 -7.63 -8.18 -12.21
C GLN A 89 -6.97 -9.39 -11.53
N LEU A 90 -7.74 -10.37 -11.12
CA LEU A 90 -7.18 -11.64 -10.64
C LEU A 90 -6.73 -12.47 -11.83
N ASP A 91 -5.50 -12.96 -11.78
CA ASP A 91 -5.01 -13.96 -12.73
C ASP A 91 -5.69 -15.31 -12.41
N PRO A 92 -6.48 -15.88 -13.34
CA PRO A 92 -7.27 -17.08 -13.06
C PRO A 92 -6.44 -18.33 -12.75
N GLN A 93 -5.18 -18.37 -13.18
CA GLN A 93 -4.31 -19.55 -13.01
C GLN A 93 -3.57 -19.51 -11.66
N SER A 94 -3.00 -18.35 -11.32
CA SER A 94 -2.16 -18.17 -10.13
C SER A 94 -2.91 -17.62 -8.91
N GLY A 95 -4.06 -16.98 -9.13
CA GLY A 95 -4.79 -16.20 -8.11
C GLY A 95 -4.07 -14.92 -7.68
N MET A 96 -3.02 -14.50 -8.40
CA MET A 96 -2.28 -13.26 -8.13
C MET A 96 -2.99 -12.04 -8.73
N ALA A 97 -2.72 -10.85 -8.20
CA ALA A 97 -3.26 -9.61 -8.75
C ALA A 97 -2.46 -9.14 -9.97
N ALA A 98 -3.05 -9.21 -11.16
CA ALA A 98 -2.53 -8.62 -12.39
C ALA A 98 -2.83 -7.12 -12.45
N LEU A 99 -1.77 -6.29 -12.53
CA LEU A 99 -1.84 -4.84 -12.45
C LEU A 99 -1.52 -4.19 -13.81
N LYS A 100 -2.37 -3.25 -14.24
CA LYS A 100 -2.13 -2.35 -15.37
C LYS A 100 -1.68 -1.00 -14.83
N LEU A 101 -0.44 -0.61 -15.12
CA LEU A 101 0.16 0.64 -14.63
C LEU A 101 0.03 1.75 -15.69
N ASP A 102 -0.15 3.00 -15.26
CA ASP A 102 -0.16 4.18 -16.14
C ASP A 102 1.25 4.73 -16.43
N PHE A 103 2.24 4.32 -15.66
CA PHE A 103 3.66 4.68 -15.82
C PHE A 103 4.47 3.56 -16.49
N SER A 104 5.65 3.91 -17.01
CA SER A 104 6.53 2.98 -17.73
C SER A 104 7.59 2.37 -16.81
N LEU A 105 7.94 1.09 -17.07
CA LEU A 105 9.09 0.39 -16.48
C LEU A 105 10.28 0.28 -17.44
N SER A 106 10.26 1.08 -18.50
CA SER A 106 11.35 1.20 -19.48
C SER A 106 11.38 2.58 -20.08
N LYS A 107 12.57 3.12 -20.34
CA LYS A 107 12.78 4.41 -21.01
C LYS A 107 13.57 4.21 -22.30
N ILE A 108 13.02 4.66 -23.42
CA ILE A 108 13.74 4.73 -24.69
C ILE A 108 14.52 6.05 -24.68
N GLY A 109 15.80 6.03 -25.07
CA GLY A 109 16.66 7.22 -25.11
C GLY A 109 16.03 8.39 -25.89
N SER A 110 16.37 9.61 -25.47
CA SER A 110 15.84 10.93 -25.87
C SER A 110 14.98 10.97 -27.15
N ARG A 111 13.68 10.74 -27.00
CA ARG A 111 12.67 11.55 -27.68
C ARG A 111 11.97 12.36 -26.61
N ALA A 112 11.70 13.63 -26.90
CA ALA A 112 10.97 14.54 -26.02
C ALA A 112 9.81 13.81 -25.36
N ALA A 113 9.69 13.99 -24.04
CA ALA A 113 8.63 13.41 -23.25
C ALA A 113 7.30 13.57 -24.02
N SER A 114 6.61 12.45 -24.27
CA SER A 114 5.19 12.55 -24.59
C SER A 114 4.56 13.34 -23.44
N PRO A 115 3.71 14.35 -23.72
CA PRO A 115 3.08 15.10 -22.65
C PRO A 115 2.46 14.09 -21.69
N GLN A 116 2.92 14.13 -20.44
CA GLN A 116 2.21 13.47 -19.35
C GLN A 116 0.75 13.93 -19.46
N ALA A 117 -0.18 12.99 -19.29
CA ALA A 117 -1.59 13.32 -19.25
C ALA A 117 -1.79 14.54 -18.34
N SER A 118 -2.45 15.56 -18.89
CA SER A 118 -2.74 16.82 -18.22
C SER A 118 -3.30 16.57 -16.81
N PRO A 119 -3.03 17.49 -15.86
CA PRO A 119 -3.68 17.43 -14.55
C PRO A 119 -5.19 17.59 -14.73
N GLY A 120 -5.97 16.61 -14.24
CA GLY A 120 -7.42 16.62 -14.32
C GLY A 120 -7.94 16.44 -15.75
N SER A 121 -8.13 15.19 -16.18
CA SER A 121 -9.12 14.97 -17.25
C SER A 121 -10.42 14.54 -16.58
N ASP A 122 -11.42 15.41 -16.63
CA ASP A 122 -12.82 15.17 -16.29
C ASP A 122 -13.42 14.06 -17.17
N SER A 123 -12.93 12.83 -17.00
CA SER A 123 -13.59 11.64 -17.48
C SER A 123 -13.51 10.59 -16.39
N VAL A 124 -14.59 10.49 -15.62
CA VAL A 124 -14.79 9.51 -14.54
C VAL A 124 -14.57 8.05 -15.02
N SER A 125 -14.52 7.81 -16.34
CA SER A 125 -14.30 6.49 -16.96
C SER A 125 -12.85 6.23 -17.43
N GLY A 126 -12.01 7.25 -17.59
CA GLY A 126 -10.67 7.12 -18.18
C GLY A 126 -9.57 6.75 -17.17
N GLU A 127 -9.57 7.42 -16.01
CA GLU A 127 -8.54 7.28 -14.96
C GLU A 127 -8.62 5.96 -14.19
N ALA A 128 -9.79 5.31 -14.19
CA ALA A 128 -10.01 3.99 -13.60
C ALA A 128 -9.31 2.84 -14.35
N LYS A 129 -8.80 3.05 -15.57
CA LYS A 129 -8.28 1.96 -16.42
C LYS A 129 -6.88 1.48 -16.06
N LYS A 130 -6.10 2.30 -15.36
CA LYS A 130 -4.71 2.01 -15.00
C LYS A 130 -4.37 2.58 -13.63
N LEU A 131 -3.51 1.89 -12.91
CA LEU A 131 -3.07 2.25 -11.57
C LEU A 131 -1.95 3.29 -11.65
N SER A 132 -2.12 4.41 -10.94
CA SER A 132 -1.08 5.43 -10.83
C SER A 132 0.07 4.97 -9.96
N LEU A 133 1.21 5.68 -9.99
CA LEU A 133 2.33 5.40 -9.10
C LEU A 133 1.92 5.49 -7.62
N ARG A 134 1.14 6.51 -7.22
CA ARG A 134 0.57 6.60 -5.86
C ARG A 134 -0.47 5.49 -5.62
N GLY A 135 -1.30 5.17 -6.61
CA GLY A 135 -2.25 4.06 -6.53
C GLY A 135 -1.57 2.73 -6.26
N LEU A 136 -0.39 2.48 -6.85
CA LEU A 136 0.42 1.30 -6.56
C LEU A 136 0.97 1.31 -5.14
N LEU A 137 1.42 2.45 -4.63
CA LEU A 137 1.84 2.56 -3.22
C LEU A 137 0.68 2.25 -2.28
N HIS A 138 -0.52 2.80 -2.54
CA HIS A 138 -1.73 2.47 -1.78
C HIS A 138 -2.07 0.98 -1.84
N TYR A 139 -2.01 0.37 -3.02
CA TYR A 139 -2.30 -1.06 -3.19
C TYR A 139 -1.29 -1.96 -2.48
N LEU A 140 0.01 -1.64 -2.60
CA LEU A 140 1.05 -2.32 -1.82
C LEU A 140 0.79 -2.20 -0.32
N TRP A 141 0.41 -1.02 0.17
CA TRP A 141 0.11 -0.80 1.59
C TRP A 141 -1.09 -1.63 2.07
N HIS A 142 -2.15 -1.69 1.26
CA HIS A 142 -3.36 -2.45 1.52
C HIS A 142 -3.08 -3.96 1.57
N GLU A 143 -2.46 -4.52 0.52
CA GLU A 143 -2.14 -5.96 0.44
C GLU A 143 -1.05 -6.38 1.44
N ALA A 144 -0.20 -5.44 1.85
CA ALA A 144 0.76 -5.63 2.93
C ALA A 144 0.09 -5.65 4.32
N GLU A 145 -1.22 -5.40 4.42
CA GLU A 145 -1.99 -5.23 5.67
C GLU A 145 -1.46 -4.07 6.54
N LEU A 146 -0.80 -3.09 5.93
CA LEU A 146 -0.26 -1.93 6.62
C LEU A 146 -1.32 -0.85 6.86
N THR A 147 -2.51 -0.99 6.28
CA THR A 147 -3.71 -0.20 6.61
C THR A 147 -4.45 -0.71 7.85
N VAL A 148 -4.13 -1.92 8.32
CA VAL A 148 -4.77 -2.56 9.46
C VAL A 148 -4.09 -2.13 10.75
N TRP A 149 -4.86 -1.90 11.81
CA TRP A 149 -4.32 -1.64 13.14
C TRP A 149 -5.19 -2.16 14.28
N THR A 150 -4.53 -2.45 15.41
CA THR A 150 -5.12 -2.65 16.73
C THR A 150 -4.08 -2.21 17.78
N SER A 151 -4.52 -1.66 18.91
CA SER A 151 -3.64 -1.28 20.03
C SER A 151 -2.76 -2.44 20.55
N LEU A 152 -3.13 -3.69 20.30
CA LEU A 152 -2.33 -4.87 20.66
C LEU A 152 -0.99 -4.94 19.89
N TRP A 153 -0.83 -4.12 18.84
CA TRP A 153 0.39 -4.00 18.04
C TRP A 153 1.25 -2.80 18.40
N ALA A 154 0.90 -2.03 19.42
CA ALA A 154 1.70 -0.91 19.90
C ALA A 154 3.17 -1.33 20.13
N GLY A 155 4.09 -0.57 19.54
CA GLY A 155 5.54 -0.83 19.61
C GLY A 155 6.05 -2.01 18.80
N LYS A 156 5.19 -2.77 18.09
CA LYS A 156 5.59 -3.99 17.34
C LYS A 156 5.85 -3.75 15.86
N ARG A 157 5.40 -2.63 15.29
CA ARG A 157 5.56 -2.31 13.87
C ARG A 157 6.69 -1.29 13.68
N HIS A 158 7.80 -1.77 13.14
CA HIS A 158 8.95 -0.95 12.72
C HIS A 158 9.32 -1.21 11.25
N TRP A 159 10.28 -0.46 10.71
CA TRP A 159 10.66 -0.54 9.29
C TRP A 159 10.92 -1.96 8.78
N TRP A 160 11.56 -2.83 9.57
CA TRP A 160 11.76 -4.23 9.15
C TRP A 160 10.45 -4.97 8.88
N ASN A 161 9.40 -4.74 9.68
CA ASN A 161 8.08 -5.32 9.40
C ASN A 161 7.52 -4.72 8.11
N VAL A 162 7.53 -3.39 7.99
CA VAL A 162 7.00 -2.67 6.81
C VAL A 162 7.66 -3.18 5.54
N GLN A 163 8.99 -3.22 5.52
CA GLN A 163 9.79 -3.73 4.42
C GLN A 163 9.43 -5.17 4.07
N TRP A 164 9.36 -6.07 5.06
CA TRP A 164 9.00 -7.46 4.82
C TRP A 164 7.58 -7.59 4.25
N HIS A 165 6.61 -6.91 4.85
CA HIS A 165 5.21 -6.95 4.41
C HIS A 165 5.04 -6.43 2.99
N LEU A 166 5.71 -5.33 2.61
CA LEU A 166 5.71 -4.80 1.24
C LEU A 166 6.32 -5.79 0.24
N ARG A 167 7.45 -6.42 0.59
CA ARG A 167 8.10 -7.41 -0.28
C ARG A 167 7.26 -8.67 -0.45
N GLU A 168 6.60 -9.14 0.60
CA GLU A 168 5.70 -10.29 0.51
C GLU A 168 4.45 -9.97 -0.31
N ALA A 169 3.84 -8.79 -0.13
CA ALA A 169 2.72 -8.33 -0.95
C ALA A 169 3.10 -8.28 -2.43
N ALA A 170 4.27 -7.74 -2.76
CA ALA A 170 4.74 -7.65 -4.15
C ALA A 170 4.94 -9.02 -4.83
N LYS A 171 5.17 -10.10 -4.07
CA LYS A 171 5.23 -11.47 -4.62
C LYS A 171 3.88 -11.98 -5.08
N GLN A 172 2.77 -11.37 -4.65
CA GLN A 172 1.40 -11.74 -5.03
C GLN A 172 0.83 -10.83 -6.14
N MET A 173 1.69 -10.06 -6.81
CA MET A 173 1.31 -9.10 -7.85
C MET A 173 2.08 -9.36 -9.15
N ILE A 174 1.41 -9.23 -10.29
CA ILE A 174 1.97 -9.38 -11.63
C ILE A 174 1.84 -8.05 -12.38
N VAL A 175 2.94 -7.61 -13.01
CA VAL A 175 2.96 -6.46 -13.92
C VAL A 175 3.53 -6.93 -15.25
N LYS A 176 2.78 -6.77 -16.34
CA LYS A 176 3.19 -7.18 -17.70
C LYS A 176 3.71 -8.63 -17.75
N GLY A 177 3.02 -9.54 -17.08
CA GLY A 177 3.34 -10.97 -17.05
C GLY A 177 4.52 -11.37 -16.16
N ARG A 178 5.11 -10.44 -15.38
CA ARG A 178 6.19 -10.73 -14.44
C ARG A 178 5.83 -10.34 -13.00
N PRO A 179 6.31 -11.06 -11.98
CA PRO A 179 6.13 -10.67 -10.59
C PRO A 179 6.63 -9.24 -10.32
N LEU A 180 5.84 -8.42 -9.63
CA LEU A 180 6.24 -7.07 -9.22
C LEU A 180 7.50 -7.10 -8.33
N ALA A 181 7.66 -8.16 -7.54
CA ALA A 181 8.84 -8.37 -6.70
C ALA A 181 10.18 -8.40 -7.48
N GLU A 182 10.18 -8.64 -8.79
CA GLU A 182 11.40 -8.58 -9.61
C GLU A 182 11.85 -7.15 -9.94
N THR A 183 10.94 -6.19 -9.92
CA THR A 183 11.22 -4.77 -10.26
C THR A 183 11.08 -3.84 -9.06
N LEU A 184 10.51 -4.30 -7.96
CA LEU A 184 10.37 -3.55 -6.71
C LEU A 184 11.61 -3.68 -5.82
N TYR A 185 12.19 -2.56 -5.43
CA TYR A 185 13.25 -2.44 -4.45
C TYR A 185 12.72 -1.74 -3.18
N VAL A 186 12.82 -2.43 -2.04
CA VAL A 186 12.46 -1.89 -0.71
C VAL A 186 13.69 -2.01 0.21
N PRO A 187 14.29 -0.89 0.67
CA PRO A 187 15.54 -0.91 1.43
C PRO A 187 15.48 -1.80 2.66
N GLU A 188 16.49 -2.66 2.84
CA GLU A 188 16.62 -3.42 4.08
C GLU A 188 17.07 -2.56 5.25
N THR A 189 16.69 -2.96 6.46
CA THR A 189 17.06 -2.22 7.67
C THR A 189 18.58 -2.09 7.78
N PHE A 190 19.06 -0.86 7.68
CA PHE A 190 20.48 -0.57 7.82
C PHE A 190 20.99 -0.84 9.23
N ARG A 191 22.10 -1.57 9.33
CA ARG A 191 22.89 -1.77 10.54
C ARG A 191 24.35 -1.56 10.18
N ALA A 192 25.06 -0.72 10.92
CA ALA A 192 26.43 -0.30 10.59
C ALA A 192 27.37 -1.51 10.48
N GLU A 193 27.21 -2.50 11.36
CA GLU A 193 28.03 -3.72 11.41
C GLU A 193 27.81 -4.62 10.18
N LYS A 194 26.70 -4.44 9.46
CA LYS A 194 26.35 -5.20 8.25
C LYS A 194 26.50 -4.39 6.98
N LYS A 195 27.04 -3.16 7.04
CA LYS A 195 27.11 -2.21 5.93
C LYS A 195 27.51 -2.87 4.61
N ASP A 196 28.69 -3.47 4.55
CA ASP A 196 29.22 -4.03 3.28
C ASP A 196 28.34 -5.15 2.72
N ALA A 197 27.73 -5.97 3.59
CA ALA A 197 26.81 -7.01 3.17
C ALA A 197 25.49 -6.45 2.63
N ILE A 198 25.00 -5.35 3.22
CA ILE A 198 23.80 -4.62 2.75
C ILE A 198 24.08 -3.98 1.39
N GLU A 199 25.22 -3.30 1.26
CA GLU A 199 25.63 -2.64 0.02
C GLU A 199 25.83 -3.64 -1.13
N ARG A 200 26.41 -4.82 -0.83
CA ARG A 200 26.54 -5.91 -1.81
C ARG A 200 25.18 -6.41 -2.29
N ARG A 201 24.25 -6.74 -1.38
CA ARG A 201 22.88 -7.17 -1.76
C ARG A 201 22.13 -6.11 -2.55
N ARG A 202 22.31 -4.82 -2.21
CA ARG A 202 21.78 -3.72 -3.01
C ARG A 202 22.38 -3.72 -4.41
N ALA A 203 23.70 -3.83 -4.56
CA ALA A 203 24.35 -3.88 -5.86
C ALA A 203 23.86 -5.06 -6.71
N GLU A 204 23.69 -6.24 -6.12
CA GLU A 204 23.12 -7.43 -6.77
C GLU A 204 21.68 -7.17 -7.24
N ALA A 205 20.83 -6.58 -6.38
CA ALA A 205 19.44 -6.26 -6.72
C ALA A 205 19.32 -5.21 -7.85
N LEU A 206 20.27 -4.28 -7.93
CA LEU A 206 20.28 -3.20 -8.93
C LEU A 206 21.08 -3.55 -10.20
N ALA A 207 21.81 -4.66 -10.22
CA ALA A 207 22.60 -5.11 -11.36
C ALA A 207 21.80 -5.16 -12.69
N PRO A 208 20.50 -5.55 -12.72
CA PRO A 208 19.70 -5.52 -13.96
C PRO A 208 19.53 -4.12 -14.58
N LEU A 209 19.76 -3.04 -13.83
CA LEU A 209 19.73 -1.66 -14.34
C LEU A 209 21.05 -1.24 -15.01
N ALA A 210 22.16 -1.87 -14.62
CA ALA A 210 23.49 -1.53 -15.13
C ALA A 210 23.70 -1.99 -16.58
N THR A 211 23.01 -3.06 -17.00
CA THR A 211 23.09 -3.59 -18.37
C THR A 211 22.24 -2.75 -19.33
N SER A 212 22.76 -1.60 -19.76
CA SER A 212 22.16 -0.79 -20.82
C SER A 212 22.80 -1.14 -22.16
N GLY A 213 22.23 -2.12 -22.89
CA GLY A 213 22.55 -2.36 -24.30
C GLY A 213 21.91 -1.32 -25.23
N SER A 214 21.93 -1.52 -26.54
CA SER A 214 21.34 -0.62 -27.56
C SER A 214 19.78 -0.59 -27.57
N GLY A 215 19.13 -0.90 -26.45
CA GLY A 215 17.69 -1.01 -26.30
C GLY A 215 17.12 -0.07 -25.23
N PRO A 216 15.80 -0.14 -24.96
CA PRO A 216 15.16 0.64 -23.91
C PRO A 216 15.81 0.34 -22.55
N ARG A 217 16.22 1.40 -21.84
CA ARG A 217 16.75 1.28 -20.49
C ARG A 217 15.66 0.77 -19.55
N LYS A 218 15.96 -0.27 -18.79
CA LYS A 218 15.06 -0.81 -17.77
C LYS A 218 14.94 0.18 -16.61
N LEU A 219 13.75 0.25 -16.01
CA LEU A 219 13.50 0.96 -14.77
C LEU A 219 13.07 -0.03 -13.68
N MET A 220 13.36 0.32 -12.44
CA MET A 220 12.87 -0.34 -11.23
C MET A 220 11.96 0.61 -10.46
N ILE A 221 11.17 0.06 -9.53
CA ILE A 221 10.35 0.80 -8.58
C ILE A 221 11.05 0.79 -7.23
N LEU A 222 11.24 1.93 -6.63
CA LEU A 222 11.66 2.10 -5.24
C LEU A 222 10.42 2.34 -4.37
N VAL A 223 10.34 1.70 -3.21
CA VAL A 223 9.49 2.15 -2.10
C VAL A 223 10.35 2.32 -0.85
N GLY A 224 10.34 3.50 -0.25
CA GLY A 224 11.20 3.81 0.90
C GLY A 224 10.76 5.05 1.67
N GLU A 225 11.19 5.16 2.93
CA GLU A 225 10.96 6.36 3.72
C GLU A 225 11.92 7.47 3.28
N VAL A 226 11.37 8.61 2.89
CA VAL A 226 12.12 9.81 2.55
C VAL A 226 12.75 10.37 3.82
N LYS A 227 14.07 10.55 3.80
CA LYS A 227 14.79 11.24 4.87
C LYS A 227 14.76 12.74 4.64
N GLU A 228 15.18 13.16 3.45
CA GLU A 228 15.31 14.56 3.05
C GLU A 228 15.57 14.68 1.54
N PHE A 229 15.40 15.90 1.02
CA PHE A 229 15.88 16.31 -0.29
C PHE A 229 17.01 17.31 -0.09
N GLU A 230 18.23 16.95 -0.50
CA GLU A 230 19.39 17.84 -0.38
C GLU A 230 19.66 18.55 -1.73
N PRO A 231 19.94 19.86 -1.73
CA PRO A 231 20.38 20.57 -2.93
C PRO A 231 21.64 19.93 -3.54
N ALA A 232 21.64 19.74 -4.85
CA ALA A 232 22.82 19.33 -5.61
C ALA A 232 23.27 20.43 -6.57
N ARG A 233 24.43 20.24 -7.22
CA ARG A 233 24.90 21.17 -8.26
C ARG A 233 23.93 21.26 -9.45
N ALA A 234 23.19 20.19 -9.70
CA ALA A 234 22.11 20.12 -10.68
C ALA A 234 21.02 19.21 -10.10
N GLY A 235 19.80 19.74 -9.94
CA GLY A 235 18.72 18.99 -9.31
C GLY A 235 18.84 18.87 -7.79
N GLN A 236 18.14 17.87 -7.26
CA GLN A 236 18.12 17.48 -5.86
C GLN A 236 18.64 16.05 -5.68
N LYS A 237 19.16 15.75 -4.48
CA LYS A 237 19.41 14.39 -4.02
C LYS A 237 18.28 13.97 -3.08
N LEU A 238 17.49 12.99 -3.51
CA LEU A 238 16.57 12.29 -2.64
C LEU A 238 17.36 11.29 -1.78
N VAL A 239 17.34 11.50 -0.47
CA VAL A 239 17.94 10.59 0.52
C VAL A 239 16.85 9.72 1.11
N ILE A 240 17.04 8.40 1.04
CA ILE A 240 16.10 7.40 1.56
C ILE A 240 16.67 6.81 2.85
N ARG A 241 15.85 6.70 3.90
CA ARG A 241 16.26 6.04 5.13
C ARG A 241 16.70 4.60 4.84
N HIS A 242 17.65 4.12 5.65
CA HIS A 242 18.28 2.81 5.46
C HIS A 242 19.10 2.63 4.17
N MET A 243 19.36 3.71 3.42
CA MET A 243 20.27 3.71 2.26
C MET A 243 21.39 4.74 2.41
N PRO A 244 22.18 4.73 3.50
CA PRO A 244 23.26 5.69 3.65
C PRO A 244 24.24 5.58 2.48
N GLY A 245 24.68 6.74 1.97
CA GLY A 245 25.63 6.84 0.87
C GLY A 245 25.07 6.50 -0.52
N PHE A 246 23.77 6.28 -0.68
CA PHE A 246 23.15 5.97 -1.98
C PHE A 246 21.97 6.91 -2.26
N PRO A 247 22.22 8.17 -2.67
CA PRO A 247 21.17 9.12 -3.02
C PRO A 247 20.59 8.82 -4.42
N PHE A 248 19.36 9.25 -4.64
CA PHE A 248 18.72 9.25 -5.96
C PHE A 248 18.67 10.69 -6.49
N MET A 249 19.13 10.90 -7.73
CA MET A 249 19.09 12.21 -8.37
C MET A 249 17.69 12.52 -8.88
N VAL A 250 17.21 13.73 -8.62
CA VAL A 250 15.91 14.25 -9.05
C VAL A 250 16.13 15.57 -9.78
N GLU A 251 15.60 15.73 -10.99
CA GLU A 251 15.67 17.00 -11.72
C GLU A 251 14.85 18.10 -11.01
N ASP A 252 15.31 19.36 -11.08
CA ASP A 252 14.66 20.48 -10.36
C ASP A 252 13.20 20.69 -10.76
N ASP A 253 12.87 20.52 -12.04
CA ASP A 253 11.50 20.62 -12.53
C ASP A 253 10.62 19.48 -12.00
N SER A 254 11.16 18.27 -11.92
CA SER A 254 10.47 17.13 -11.32
C SER A 254 10.26 17.33 -9.82
N TYR A 255 11.26 17.87 -9.11
CA TYR A 255 11.15 18.22 -7.70
C TYR A 255 10.11 19.32 -7.47
N ARG A 256 10.09 20.38 -8.28
CA ARG A 256 9.09 21.45 -8.19
C ARG A 256 7.68 20.92 -8.40
N ARG A 257 7.46 20.09 -9.43
CA ARG A 257 6.17 19.41 -9.67
C ARG A 257 5.77 18.51 -8.50
N LEU A 258 6.71 17.76 -7.93
CA LEU A 258 6.46 16.92 -6.75
C LEU A 258 5.99 17.77 -5.57
N ARG A 259 6.70 18.86 -5.25
CA ARG A 259 6.36 19.78 -4.15
C ARG A 259 4.98 20.40 -4.32
N THR A 260 4.64 20.87 -5.54
CA THR A 260 3.33 21.44 -5.83
C THR A 260 2.22 20.39 -5.77
N ARG A 261 2.42 19.22 -6.38
CA ARG A 261 1.39 18.17 -6.44
C ARG A 261 1.07 17.56 -5.08
N PHE A 262 2.06 17.47 -4.20
CA PHE A 262 1.94 16.84 -2.88
C PHE A 262 2.18 17.84 -1.74
N GLU A 263 1.85 19.11 -1.95
CA GLU A 263 2.05 20.20 -0.99
C GLU A 263 1.47 19.86 0.38
N ARG A 264 0.27 19.26 0.40
CA ARG A 264 -0.42 18.83 1.60
C ARG A 264 0.35 17.73 2.33
N GLU A 265 0.80 16.70 1.64
CA GLU A 265 1.60 15.61 2.23
C GLU A 265 2.92 16.15 2.82
N PHE A 266 3.61 17.05 2.11
CA PHE A 266 4.80 17.71 2.65
C PHE A 266 4.50 18.54 3.89
N SER A 267 3.43 19.34 3.87
CA SER A 267 3.03 20.17 5.01
C SER A 267 2.68 19.32 6.24
N LEU A 268 1.99 18.20 6.06
CA LEU A 268 1.64 17.27 7.15
C LEU A 268 2.89 16.59 7.74
N TRP A 269 3.85 16.23 6.90
CA TRP A 269 5.11 15.62 7.34
C TRP A 269 6.02 16.62 8.06
N GLU A 270 6.17 17.83 7.52
CA GLU A 270 7.00 18.91 8.09
C GLU A 270 6.45 19.42 9.42
N ALA A 271 5.15 19.25 9.69
CA ALA A 271 4.49 19.70 10.91
C ALA A 271 4.54 18.70 12.08
N ASP A 272 4.90 17.42 11.86
CA ASP A 272 4.89 16.38 12.91
C ASP A 272 6.06 15.41 12.75
N ASP A 273 7.07 15.55 13.61
CA ASP A 273 8.29 14.72 13.63
C ASP A 273 8.02 13.22 13.84
N ARG A 274 6.82 12.83 14.30
CA ARG A 274 6.42 11.43 14.46
C ARG A 274 5.88 10.81 13.17
N SER A 275 5.70 11.62 12.14
CA SER A 275 5.16 11.19 10.86
C SER A 275 6.29 10.85 9.88
N HIS A 276 6.01 9.89 9.00
CA HIS A 276 6.95 9.43 7.99
C HIS A 276 6.43 9.79 6.61
N LEU A 277 7.31 10.34 5.77
CA LEU A 277 7.01 10.54 4.35
C LEU A 277 7.46 9.30 3.57
N MET A 278 6.50 8.53 3.07
CA MET A 278 6.76 7.37 2.21
C MET A 278 6.83 7.81 0.76
N GLY A 279 7.92 7.46 0.07
CA GLY A 279 8.11 7.68 -1.36
C GLY A 279 7.97 6.38 -2.15
N ILE A 280 7.29 6.47 -3.28
CA ILE A 280 7.36 5.49 -4.36
C ILE A 280 7.93 6.17 -5.61
N ALA A 281 8.91 5.55 -6.25
CA ALA A 281 9.56 6.18 -7.41
C ALA A 281 9.94 5.16 -8.48
N THR A 282 9.83 5.52 -9.75
CA THR A 282 10.53 4.80 -10.82
C THR A 282 11.92 5.38 -10.99
N PHE A 283 12.92 4.52 -11.17
CA PHE A 283 14.30 4.95 -11.33
C PHE A 283 15.10 4.01 -12.23
N GLY A 284 16.18 4.51 -12.78
CA GLY A 284 17.22 3.68 -13.41
C GLY A 284 18.61 4.14 -13.02
N VAL A 285 19.64 3.46 -13.53
CA VAL A 285 21.05 3.85 -13.34
C VAL A 285 21.64 4.45 -14.63
N ASN A 286 22.21 5.65 -14.56
CA ASN A 286 22.81 6.31 -15.74
C ASN A 286 24.22 5.76 -16.07
N ALA A 287 24.82 6.24 -17.16
CA ALA A 287 26.15 5.78 -17.60
C ALA A 287 27.25 6.03 -16.57
N ALA A 288 27.07 7.00 -15.67
CA ALA A 288 27.99 7.30 -14.56
C ALA A 288 27.71 6.46 -13.30
N GLY A 289 26.76 5.52 -13.35
CA GLY A 289 26.38 4.69 -12.20
C GLY A 289 25.46 5.39 -11.19
N LEU A 290 24.94 6.59 -11.49
CA LEU A 290 24.04 7.32 -10.60
C LEU A 290 22.60 6.85 -10.76
N ALA A 291 21.91 6.63 -9.65
CA ALA A 291 20.48 6.37 -9.63
C ALA A 291 19.71 7.67 -9.93
N VAL A 292 18.83 7.66 -10.92
CA VAL A 292 18.06 8.83 -11.37
C VAL A 292 16.57 8.49 -11.31
N ILE A 293 15.80 9.33 -10.63
CA ILE A 293 14.35 9.25 -10.54
C ILE A 293 13.72 9.73 -11.85
N GLU A 294 12.79 8.95 -12.38
CA GLU A 294 11.98 9.31 -13.55
C GLU A 294 10.62 9.86 -13.14
N GLU A 295 9.99 9.22 -12.17
CA GLU A 295 8.71 9.65 -11.59
C GLU A 295 8.70 9.33 -10.10
N ILE A 296 8.07 10.18 -9.29
CA ILE A 296 7.95 10.01 -7.84
C ILE A 296 6.59 10.47 -7.36
N ALA A 297 6.03 9.72 -6.43
CA ALA A 297 4.85 10.07 -5.66
C ALA A 297 5.10 9.80 -4.17
N VAL A 298 4.36 10.50 -3.31
CA VAL A 298 4.50 10.38 -1.86
C VAL A 298 3.17 10.15 -1.16
N MET A 299 3.25 9.63 0.06
CA MET A 299 2.16 9.42 1.00
C MET A 299 2.70 9.65 2.42
N VAL A 300 1.92 10.28 3.29
CA VAL A 300 2.30 10.42 4.70
C VAL A 300 1.69 9.28 5.50
N VAL A 301 2.46 8.74 6.44
CA VAL A 301 2.00 7.75 7.41
C VAL A 301 2.38 8.18 8.81
N ASN A 302 1.61 7.77 9.81
CA ASN A 302 1.93 8.06 11.20
C ASN A 302 3.00 7.14 11.79
N GLU A 303 3.30 7.28 13.09
CA GLU A 303 4.28 6.45 13.81
C GLU A 303 3.96 4.94 13.80
N ASN A 304 2.69 4.59 13.54
CA ASN A 304 2.21 3.22 13.40
C ASN A 304 2.16 2.76 11.93
N TRP A 305 2.75 3.54 11.02
CA TRP A 305 2.79 3.30 9.58
C TRP A 305 1.39 3.25 8.92
N ILE A 306 0.40 3.89 9.53
CA ILE A 306 -0.96 4.02 9.00
C ILE A 306 -1.06 5.31 8.19
N PRO A 307 -1.49 5.26 6.91
CA PRO A 307 -1.65 6.45 6.08
C PRO A 307 -2.71 7.43 6.59
N TYR A 308 -2.47 8.72 6.35
CA TYR A 308 -3.46 9.77 6.56
C TYR A 308 -3.24 10.94 5.59
N ASP A 309 -4.34 11.58 5.20
CA ASP A 309 -4.39 12.61 4.16
C ASP A 309 -4.72 14.01 4.71
N SER A 310 -5.08 14.14 5.99
CA SER A 310 -5.39 15.43 6.62
C SER A 310 -5.18 15.42 8.13
N VAL A 311 -5.15 16.59 8.75
CA VAL A 311 -5.12 16.73 10.22
C VAL A 311 -6.33 16.10 10.92
N HIS A 312 -7.52 16.15 10.28
CA HIS A 312 -8.73 15.50 10.78
C HIS A 312 -8.60 13.99 10.70
N GLU A 313 -8.10 13.47 9.58
CA GLU A 313 -7.87 12.04 9.44
C GLU A 313 -6.78 11.51 10.38
N ARG A 314 -5.73 12.31 10.63
CA ARG A 314 -4.72 12.04 11.67
C ARG A 314 -5.39 11.86 13.04
N LYS A 315 -6.29 12.77 13.43
CA LYS A 315 -7.04 12.68 14.69
C LYS A 315 -7.87 11.39 14.79
N LEU A 316 -8.54 11.01 13.70
CA LEU A 316 -9.31 9.75 13.63
C LEU A 316 -8.39 8.54 13.80
N VAL A 317 -7.29 8.48 13.03
CA VAL A 317 -6.34 7.36 13.08
C VAL A 317 -5.69 7.24 14.46
N ASP A 318 -5.40 8.35 15.14
CA ASP A 318 -4.85 8.34 16.49
C ASP A 318 -5.84 7.82 17.53
N ALA A 319 -7.12 8.12 17.35
CA ALA A 319 -8.18 7.57 18.19
C ALA A 319 -8.33 6.06 17.98
N LEU A 320 -8.32 5.61 16.73
CA LEU A 320 -8.34 4.19 16.36
C LEU A 320 -7.09 3.45 16.88
N ALA A 321 -5.93 4.12 16.91
CA ALA A 321 -4.68 3.54 17.38
C ALA A 321 -4.74 3.04 18.83
N ARG A 322 -5.63 3.61 19.64
CA ARG A 322 -5.86 3.28 21.06
C ARG A 322 -6.92 2.19 21.27
N MET A 323 -7.67 1.80 20.24
CA MET A 323 -8.74 0.80 20.34
C MET A 323 -8.19 -0.62 20.24
N ARG A 324 -8.83 -1.56 20.96
CA ARG A 324 -8.49 -3.00 20.85
C ARG A 324 -9.09 -3.64 19.61
N ASP A 325 -10.27 -3.16 19.20
CA ASP A 325 -10.91 -3.62 17.97
C ASP A 325 -10.01 -3.35 16.76
N LYS A 326 -10.08 -4.24 15.78
CA LYS A 326 -9.32 -4.11 14.53
C LYS A 326 -9.96 -3.00 13.69
N SER A 327 -9.15 -2.03 13.30
CA SER A 327 -9.51 -1.00 12.33
C SER A 327 -8.77 -1.20 11.02
N ILE A 328 -9.39 -0.84 9.91
CA ILE A 328 -8.79 -0.84 8.57
C ILE A 328 -8.90 0.58 8.01
N LYS A 329 -7.77 1.21 7.70
CA LYS A 329 -7.72 2.51 7.05
C LYS A 329 -8.14 2.38 5.58
N GLY A 330 -9.13 3.16 5.14
CA GLY A 330 -9.49 3.27 3.73
C GLY A 330 -8.47 4.13 2.97
N LEU A 331 -8.20 3.79 1.71
CA LEU A 331 -7.27 4.54 0.86
C LEU A 331 -7.97 5.06 -0.39
N ARG A 332 -7.51 6.20 -0.90
CA ARG A 332 -8.09 6.86 -2.08
C ARG A 332 -7.63 6.25 -3.41
N TYR A 333 -6.47 5.58 -3.46
CA TYR A 333 -5.88 5.09 -4.71
C TYR A 333 -5.75 6.21 -5.76
N ASN A 334 -6.51 6.12 -6.86
CA ASN A 334 -6.59 7.14 -7.91
C ASN A 334 -7.78 8.10 -7.72
N LEU A 335 -8.65 7.87 -6.73
CA LEU A 335 -9.81 8.74 -6.52
C LEU A 335 -9.39 10.16 -6.12
N PRO A 336 -10.05 11.18 -6.69
CA PRO A 336 -9.81 12.57 -6.35
C PRO A 336 -10.34 12.90 -4.93
N ALA A 337 -9.93 14.03 -4.38
CA ALA A 337 -10.25 14.41 -3.00
C ALA A 337 -11.74 14.70 -2.79
N GLU A 338 -12.41 15.14 -3.85
CA GLU A 338 -13.82 15.52 -3.95
C GLU A 338 -14.76 14.31 -3.95
N GLN A 339 -14.23 13.09 -4.07
CA GLN A 339 -15.04 11.88 -3.89
C GLN A 339 -14.95 11.39 -2.44
N PRO A 340 -16.09 11.06 -1.81
CA PRO A 340 -16.07 10.48 -0.47
C PRO A 340 -15.50 9.06 -0.51
N ILE A 341 -14.86 8.68 0.60
CA ILE A 341 -14.47 7.30 0.90
C ILE A 341 -14.79 7.03 2.37
N ALA A 342 -14.95 5.77 2.76
CA ALA A 342 -14.82 5.40 4.17
C ALA A 342 -13.37 5.62 4.59
N ASN A 343 -13.12 6.63 5.44
CA ASN A 343 -11.77 6.95 5.92
C ASN A 343 -11.18 5.79 6.72
N ALA A 344 -12.01 5.08 7.47
CA ALA A 344 -11.67 3.82 8.12
C ALA A 344 -12.90 2.93 8.28
N MET A 345 -12.67 1.65 8.55
CA MET A 345 -13.69 0.71 8.98
C MET A 345 -13.26 0.06 10.29
N VAL A 346 -14.20 -0.15 11.20
CA VAL A 346 -13.99 -0.89 12.45
C VAL A 346 -14.93 -2.08 12.44
N GLN A 347 -14.40 -3.22 12.88
CA GLN A 347 -15.23 -4.40 13.10
C GLN A 347 -15.43 -4.61 14.60
N ARG A 348 -16.68 -4.57 15.04
CA ARG A 348 -17.05 -4.68 16.46
C ARG A 348 -18.24 -5.62 16.61
N LEU A 349 -18.13 -6.63 17.49
CA LEU A 349 -19.21 -7.59 17.79
C LEU A 349 -19.87 -8.23 16.55
N GLY A 350 -19.10 -8.46 15.48
CA GLY A 350 -19.61 -9.04 14.24
C GLY A 350 -20.27 -8.05 13.28
N GLN A 351 -20.34 -6.75 13.63
CA GLN A 351 -20.82 -5.68 12.76
C GLN A 351 -19.65 -4.84 12.23
N SER A 352 -19.75 -4.44 10.97
CA SER A 352 -18.83 -3.49 10.35
C SER A 352 -19.40 -2.08 10.45
N ILE A 353 -18.58 -1.13 10.87
CA ILE A 353 -18.94 0.29 10.91
C ILE A 353 -17.93 1.08 10.08
N ALA A 354 -18.43 1.79 9.07
CA ALA A 354 -17.64 2.69 8.24
C ALA A 354 -17.62 4.09 8.87
N LEU A 355 -16.41 4.65 8.97
CA LEU A 355 -16.14 5.96 9.53
C LEU A 355 -15.87 6.93 8.39
N TYR A 356 -16.67 7.98 8.31
CA TYR A 356 -16.60 9.02 7.28
C TYR A 356 -16.21 10.35 7.89
N ILE A 357 -15.36 11.10 7.20
CA ILE A 357 -15.02 12.49 7.51
C ILE A 357 -15.54 13.34 6.36
N VAL A 358 -16.40 14.30 6.67
CA VAL A 358 -16.86 15.34 5.74
C VAL A 358 -16.00 16.57 5.97
N PRO A 359 -15.10 16.93 5.01
CA PRO A 359 -14.27 18.12 5.12
C PRO A 359 -15.10 19.41 5.22
N ALA A 360 -14.51 20.46 5.79
CA ALA A 360 -15.14 21.77 5.77
C ALA A 360 -15.18 22.34 4.33
N GLY A 361 -16.30 22.96 3.96
CA GLY A 361 -16.45 23.64 2.67
C GLY A 361 -16.68 22.72 1.48
N VAL A 362 -17.06 21.46 1.68
CA VAL A 362 -17.57 20.61 0.61
C VAL A 362 -18.93 21.10 0.11
N ASP A 363 -19.27 20.77 -1.13
CA ASP A 363 -20.53 21.13 -1.76
C ASP A 363 -21.63 20.07 -1.51
N ASP A 364 -22.87 20.39 -1.89
CA ASP A 364 -24.02 19.48 -1.80
C ASP A 364 -23.80 18.19 -2.60
N LYS A 365 -22.97 18.23 -3.64
CA LYS A 365 -22.62 17.07 -4.45
C LYS A 365 -21.82 16.05 -3.64
N PHE A 366 -20.85 16.49 -2.83
CA PHE A 366 -20.12 15.59 -1.93
C PHE A 366 -21.06 14.89 -0.94
N GLU A 367 -21.96 15.64 -0.32
CA GLU A 367 -22.94 15.10 0.64
C GLU A 367 -23.90 14.10 -0.03
N LEU A 368 -24.40 14.41 -1.23
CA LEU A 368 -25.21 13.48 -2.02
C LEU A 368 -24.46 12.17 -2.32
N MET A 369 -23.21 12.27 -2.81
CA MET A 369 -22.39 11.10 -3.10
C MET A 369 -22.09 10.26 -1.83
N LEU A 370 -21.92 10.91 -0.68
CA LEU A 370 -21.72 10.23 0.60
C LEU A 370 -22.98 9.49 1.04
N ASN A 371 -24.15 10.14 0.93
CA ASN A 371 -25.43 9.51 1.28
C ASN A 371 -25.73 8.32 0.36
N ASP A 372 -25.56 8.45 -0.95
CA ASP A 372 -25.71 7.36 -1.91
C ASP A 372 -24.80 6.16 -1.57
N MET A 373 -23.54 6.43 -1.20
CA MET A 373 -22.58 5.39 -0.80
C MET A 373 -23.01 4.66 0.49
N ILE A 374 -23.58 5.38 1.47
CA ILE A 374 -24.08 4.80 2.73
C ILE A 374 -25.36 4.00 2.47
N GLU A 375 -26.31 4.55 1.73
CA GLU A 375 -27.60 3.91 1.41
C GLU A 375 -27.44 2.65 0.56
N ALA A 376 -26.42 2.59 -0.29
CA ALA A 376 -26.08 1.38 -1.04
C ALA A 376 -25.67 0.20 -0.15
N ARG A 377 -25.38 0.42 1.14
CA ARG A 377 -24.84 -0.57 2.07
C ARG A 377 -25.50 -0.51 3.47
N PRO A 378 -26.83 -0.73 3.58
CA PRO A 378 -27.56 -0.58 4.84
C PRO A 378 -27.12 -1.59 5.93
N GLN A 379 -26.42 -2.65 5.56
CA GLN A 379 -25.86 -3.65 6.48
C GLN A 379 -24.57 -3.18 7.18
N ILE A 380 -23.97 -2.08 6.76
CA ILE A 380 -22.76 -1.49 7.35
C ILE A 380 -23.19 -0.26 8.13
N GLY A 381 -22.89 -0.21 9.42
CA GLY A 381 -23.16 0.98 10.24
C GLY A 381 -22.36 2.18 9.75
N SER A 382 -22.88 3.38 9.92
CA SER A 382 -22.20 4.61 9.56
C SER A 382 -21.90 5.45 10.79
N TRP A 383 -20.69 6.00 10.83
CA TRP A 383 -20.30 7.06 11.75
C TRP A 383 -19.76 8.19 10.90
N ILE A 384 -20.24 9.41 11.13
CA ILE A 384 -19.93 10.57 10.30
C ILE A 384 -19.42 11.68 11.19
N TRP A 385 -18.24 12.20 10.88
CA TRP A 385 -17.73 13.44 11.44
C TRP A 385 -17.77 14.55 10.39
N ARG A 386 -18.65 15.53 10.61
CA ARG A 386 -18.67 16.77 9.84
C ARG A 386 -17.78 17.80 10.50
N VAL A 387 -16.67 18.13 9.84
CA VAL A 387 -15.65 19.03 10.39
C VAL A 387 -16.22 20.43 10.66
N SER A 388 -17.19 20.88 9.86
CA SER A 388 -17.88 22.16 10.03
C SER A 388 -18.82 22.21 11.24
N GLU A 389 -19.26 21.06 11.78
CA GLU A 389 -20.25 20.98 12.86
C GLU A 389 -19.61 20.86 14.25
N GLY A 390 -18.28 20.72 14.31
CA GLY A 390 -17.51 20.79 15.55
C GLY A 390 -16.52 19.64 15.75
N GLU A 391 -16.31 19.32 17.02
CA GLU A 391 -15.33 18.33 17.46
C GLU A 391 -15.65 16.91 16.97
N MET A 392 -14.61 16.08 16.88
CA MET A 392 -14.74 14.68 16.46
C MET A 392 -15.71 13.93 17.40
N PRO A 393 -16.78 13.31 16.88
CA PRO A 393 -17.69 12.51 17.70
C PRO A 393 -16.97 11.37 18.43
N SER A 394 -17.57 10.87 19.51
CA SER A 394 -17.03 9.72 20.22
C SER A 394 -17.00 8.48 19.32
N LEU A 395 -15.91 7.70 19.41
CA LEU A 395 -15.82 6.35 18.83
C LEU A 395 -16.40 5.28 19.75
N GLN A 396 -17.28 5.66 20.70
CA GLN A 396 -18.13 4.71 21.40
C GLN A 396 -19.20 4.21 20.43
N LEU A 397 -18.75 3.33 19.52
CA LEU A 397 -19.56 2.69 18.50
C LEU A 397 -20.49 1.69 19.20
N SER A 398 -21.68 2.14 19.64
CA SER A 398 -22.66 1.35 20.38
C SER A 398 -23.26 0.23 19.57
#